data_AF-A0A5Q4ZYJ7-F1
#
_entry.id   AF-A0A5Q4ZYJ7-F1
#
_cell.length_a   1.000
_cell.length_b   1.000
_cell.length_c   1.000
_cell.angle_alpha   90.00
_cell.angle_beta   90.00
_cell.angle_gamma   90.00
#
_symmetry.space_group_name_H-M   'P 1'
#
loop_
_entity.id
_entity.type
_entity.pdbx_description
1 polymer ?
#
loop_
_entity_poly.entity_id
_entity_poly.type
_entity_poly.pdbx_seq_one_letter_code
_entity_poly.pdbx_strand_id
1 'polypeptide(L)'
;MRTFDIGPTIKPDMSNYLIHMTDKKSLYNILEEGGSVNCGLIKSYIPKGANSESFEHKITCFTESPIYALGAFMKISSRRKSEQMQFGIGFKKNFMVNKGVRPTIYIDWPTLTNLLSLKNSEKMQDKNKVSDLLDHLSSLAHPLGENYQRQGFSWEREWRFVNEIGFEFNYDDIGLICCPESEKAILKVILGDFASDIVFIDTSHKYNVHSQLIIHSEEMDKIKNGLDLLEDEEIDGFLEDFDEYIEQLNEYKEYLVSLTEDISSLEKQIEEFKEWRVDIKANTAEYCGHYSQTLINHHLFGTVCPNCYDGLQYAYEKFVQED
;
A
#
# COMPACT_ATOMS: atom_id res chain seq x y z
N MET A 1 1.98 18.76 -11.14
CA MET A 1 1.88 17.56 -10.29
C MET A 1 3.31 17.15 -9.92
N ARG A 2 3.62 16.91 -8.64
CA ARG A 2 4.97 16.48 -8.24
C ARG A 2 5.11 14.98 -8.49
N THR A 3 6.33 14.49 -8.68
CA THR A 3 6.60 13.06 -8.95
C THR A 3 6.00 12.13 -7.89
N PHE A 4 5.98 12.56 -6.64
CA PHE A 4 5.50 11.75 -5.51
C PHE A 4 3.98 11.83 -5.28
N ASP A 5 3.27 12.67 -6.06
CA ASP A 5 1.80 12.71 -6.12
C ASP A 5 1.23 11.73 -7.15
N ILE A 6 2.10 11.08 -7.94
CA ILE A 6 1.68 10.14 -8.99
C ILE A 6 1.14 8.87 -8.33
N GLY A 7 -0.14 8.59 -8.60
CA GLY A 7 -0.85 7.43 -8.11
C GLY A 7 -1.27 6.44 -9.19
N PRO A 8 -2.02 5.39 -8.80
CA PRO A 8 -2.42 4.30 -9.67
C PRO A 8 -3.18 4.74 -10.94
N THR A 9 -3.89 5.88 -10.86
CA THR A 9 -4.67 6.43 -11.97
C THR A 9 -3.80 6.90 -13.15
N ILE A 10 -2.56 7.31 -12.87
CA ILE A 10 -1.61 7.82 -13.87
C ILE A 10 -0.52 6.80 -14.15
N LYS A 11 -0.11 6.05 -13.11
CA LYS A 11 0.87 4.99 -13.20
C LYS A 11 0.40 3.77 -12.38
N PRO A 12 -0.21 2.76 -13.03
CA PRO A 12 -0.90 1.65 -12.34
C PRO A 12 -0.03 0.82 -11.40
N ASP A 13 1.28 0.78 -11.62
CA ASP A 13 2.26 0.09 -10.77
C ASP A 13 2.75 0.91 -9.57
N MET A 14 2.19 2.10 -9.32
CA MET A 14 2.53 2.94 -8.17
C MET A 14 1.38 3.08 -7.17
N SER A 15 1.73 3.33 -5.92
CA SER A 15 0.78 3.68 -4.86
C SER A 15 0.96 5.11 -4.41
N ASN A 16 -0.10 5.75 -3.93
CA ASN A 16 -0.02 7.04 -3.23
C ASN A 16 0.57 6.90 -1.81
N TYR A 17 0.81 5.66 -1.37
CA TYR A 17 1.20 5.35 -0.01
C TYR A 17 2.46 4.48 0.03
N LEU A 18 3.24 4.65 1.08
CA LEU A 18 4.27 3.71 1.50
C LEU A 18 3.76 2.97 2.72
N ILE A 19 3.88 1.64 2.72
CA ILE A 19 3.22 0.77 3.69
C ILE A 19 4.26 -0.04 4.43
N HIS A 20 4.22 -0.02 5.75
CA HIS A 20 4.98 -0.95 6.57
C HIS A 20 4.14 -2.20 6.82
N MET A 21 4.49 -3.31 6.17
CA MET A 21 3.81 -4.59 6.35
C MET A 21 4.29 -5.26 7.63
N THR A 22 3.37 -5.86 8.38
CA THR A 22 3.63 -6.41 9.71
C THR A 22 2.63 -7.50 10.08
N ASP A 23 2.88 -8.23 11.17
CA ASP A 23 1.90 -9.13 11.79
C ASP A 23 0.91 -8.37 12.70
N LYS A 24 -0.13 -9.07 13.16
CA LYS A 24 -1.17 -8.54 14.05
C LYS A 24 -0.58 -7.88 15.29
N LYS A 25 0.18 -8.64 16.07
CA LYS A 25 0.70 -8.22 17.38
C LYS A 25 1.60 -7.00 17.23
N SER A 26 2.44 -7.01 16.22
CA SER A 26 3.37 -5.94 15.90
C SER A 26 2.64 -4.66 15.47
N LEU A 27 1.51 -4.74 14.75
CA LEU A 27 0.67 -3.56 14.46
C LEU A 27 0.14 -2.91 15.75
N TYR A 28 -0.42 -3.69 16.67
CA TYR A 28 -0.92 -3.17 17.94
C TYR A 28 0.19 -2.52 18.76
N ASN A 29 1.36 -3.17 18.85
CA ASN A 29 2.52 -2.60 19.51
C ASN A 29 2.98 -1.28 18.86
N ILE A 30 3.00 -1.21 17.52
CA ILE A 30 3.36 0.02 16.80
C ILE A 30 2.46 1.19 17.20
N LEU A 31 1.16 0.95 17.37
CA LEU A 31 0.19 1.96 17.79
C LEU A 31 0.36 2.34 19.28
N GLU A 32 0.79 1.43 20.14
CA GLU A 32 0.96 1.66 21.58
C GLU A 32 2.32 2.26 21.98
N GLU A 33 3.37 2.05 21.18
CA GLU A 33 4.77 2.36 21.54
C GLU A 33 5.20 3.81 21.23
N GLY A 34 4.29 4.70 20.83
CA GLY A 34 4.62 6.11 20.60
C GLY A 34 5.09 6.84 21.87
N GLY A 35 5.90 7.89 21.69
CA GLY A 35 6.41 8.68 22.82
C GLY A 35 5.34 9.55 23.52
N SER A 36 4.16 9.66 22.92
CA SER A 36 3.02 10.45 23.41
C SER A 36 1.67 9.83 23.02
N VAL A 37 0.59 10.35 23.61
CA VAL A 37 -0.79 9.95 23.28
C VAL A 37 -1.06 10.17 21.79
N ASN A 38 -1.76 9.22 21.15
CA ASN A 38 -2.09 9.23 19.71
C ASN A 38 -0.87 9.27 18.78
N CYS A 39 0.24 8.69 19.23
CA CYS A 39 1.45 8.52 18.43
C CYS A 39 1.81 7.04 18.37
N GLY A 40 2.47 6.64 17.30
CA GLY A 40 3.00 5.29 17.14
C GLY A 40 4.47 5.30 16.76
N LEU A 41 5.11 4.14 16.90
CA LEU A 41 6.52 3.93 16.62
C LEU A 41 6.74 2.64 15.85
N ILE A 42 7.36 2.75 14.67
CA ILE A 42 7.85 1.59 13.93
C ILE A 42 9.36 1.45 14.19
N LYS A 43 9.72 0.52 15.08
CA LYS A 43 11.11 0.27 15.46
C LYS A 43 11.98 -0.10 14.25
N SER A 44 13.18 0.47 14.20
CA SER A 44 14.17 0.13 13.19
C SER A 44 14.93 -1.15 13.58
N TYR A 45 15.30 -1.94 12.59
CA TYR A 45 16.04 -3.19 12.79
C TYR A 45 17.11 -3.36 11.71
N ILE A 46 18.10 -4.20 11.99
CA ILE A 46 19.06 -4.66 10.99
C ILE A 46 18.36 -5.79 10.19
N PRO A 47 18.19 -5.67 8.86
CA PRO A 47 17.42 -6.63 8.06
C PRO A 47 17.90 -8.06 8.21
N LYS A 48 16.95 -8.99 8.44
CA LYS A 48 17.24 -10.43 8.48
C LYS A 48 17.65 -10.90 7.07
N GLY A 49 18.86 -11.45 6.95
CA GLY A 49 19.43 -11.89 5.66
C GLY A 49 20.54 -10.98 5.15
N ALA A 50 20.74 -9.81 5.74
CA ALA A 50 22.02 -9.14 5.64
C ALA A 50 23.04 -9.93 6.48
N ASN A 51 24.18 -10.29 5.89
CA ASN A 51 25.33 -10.70 6.72
C ASN A 51 25.65 -9.51 7.62
N SER A 52 25.49 -9.68 8.94
CA SER A 52 25.67 -8.59 9.92
C SER A 52 27.04 -7.95 9.86
N GLU A 53 28.04 -8.66 9.34
CA GLU A 53 29.40 -8.15 9.07
C GLU A 53 29.49 -7.16 7.90
N SER A 54 28.43 -7.04 7.09
CA SER A 54 28.41 -6.26 5.84
C SER A 54 27.38 -5.13 5.84
N PHE A 55 26.33 -5.21 6.64
CA PHE A 55 25.30 -4.18 6.75
C PHE A 55 24.87 -4.01 8.22
N GLU A 56 25.18 -2.86 8.79
CA GLU A 56 25.01 -2.55 10.21
C GLU A 56 23.89 -1.54 10.48
N HIS A 57 23.27 -1.01 9.42
CA HIS A 57 22.28 0.06 9.53
C HIS A 57 20.98 -0.44 10.11
N LYS A 58 20.50 0.23 11.16
CA LYS A 58 19.12 0.09 11.61
C LYS A 58 18.20 0.88 10.70
N ILE A 59 17.25 0.17 10.12
CA ILE A 59 16.31 0.74 9.17
C ILE A 59 14.87 0.35 9.49
N THR A 60 13.95 1.23 9.12
CA THR A 60 12.54 0.90 8.98
C THR A 60 12.21 0.81 7.51
N CYS A 61 11.68 -0.35 7.09
CA CYS A 61 11.34 -0.63 5.70
C CYS A 61 9.87 -0.36 5.42
N PHE A 62 9.59 0.21 4.27
CA PHE A 62 8.26 0.40 3.71
C PHE A 62 8.24 -0.16 2.30
N THR A 63 7.06 -0.55 1.84
CA THR A 63 6.83 -1.02 0.48
C THR A 63 5.92 -0.05 -0.25
N GLU A 64 6.32 0.34 -1.45
CA GLU A 64 5.44 0.96 -2.43
C GLU A 64 4.94 -0.14 -3.34
N SER A 65 3.64 -0.39 -3.28
CA SER A 65 2.96 -1.32 -4.16
C SER A 65 1.50 -0.93 -4.31
N PRO A 66 0.90 -1.14 -5.49
CA PRO A 66 -0.51 -0.88 -5.68
C PRO A 66 -1.33 -1.59 -4.59
N ILE A 67 -2.30 -0.88 -4.01
CA ILE A 67 -3.06 -1.35 -2.84
C ILE A 67 -3.71 -2.72 -3.11
N TYR A 68 -4.20 -2.94 -4.33
CA TYR A 68 -4.85 -4.20 -4.73
C TYR A 68 -3.90 -5.40 -4.80
N ALA A 69 -2.59 -5.17 -4.71
CA ALA A 69 -1.57 -6.19 -4.88
C ALA A 69 -0.82 -6.53 -3.57
N LEU A 70 -1.18 -5.89 -2.45
CA LEU A 70 -0.51 -6.11 -1.15
C LEU A 70 -0.70 -7.53 -0.61
N GLY A 71 -1.84 -8.18 -0.87
CA GLY A 71 -2.08 -9.57 -0.47
C GLY A 71 -1.14 -10.58 -1.15
N ALA A 72 -0.56 -10.22 -2.30
CA ALA A 72 0.39 -11.06 -3.04
C ALA A 72 1.64 -11.39 -2.21
N PHE A 73 2.06 -10.47 -1.36
CA PHE A 73 3.28 -10.61 -0.57
C PHE A 73 3.28 -11.85 0.34
N MET A 74 2.10 -12.19 0.85
CA MET A 74 1.88 -13.39 1.65
C MET A 74 2.01 -14.68 0.83
N LYS A 75 1.68 -14.65 -0.46
CA LYS A 75 1.67 -15.84 -1.32
C LYS A 75 3.04 -16.17 -1.88
N ILE A 76 3.82 -15.16 -2.28
CA ILE A 76 5.10 -15.43 -2.95
C ILE A 76 6.27 -15.57 -1.97
N SER A 77 6.20 -14.96 -0.79
CA SER A 77 7.24 -15.13 0.22
C SER A 77 6.81 -16.13 1.29
N SER A 78 7.42 -17.31 1.28
CA SER A 78 7.25 -18.34 2.31
C SER A 78 7.50 -17.77 3.72
N ARG A 79 8.51 -16.88 3.87
CA ARG A 79 8.78 -16.15 5.11
C ARG A 79 7.59 -15.28 5.51
N ARG A 80 7.12 -14.38 4.63
CA ARG A 80 5.98 -13.48 4.94
C ARG A 80 4.71 -14.27 5.26
N LYS A 81 4.49 -15.41 4.59
CA LYS A 81 3.42 -16.38 4.90
C LYS A 81 3.55 -16.92 6.33
N SER A 82 4.73 -17.41 6.69
CA SER A 82 5.00 -17.98 8.02
C SER A 82 4.89 -16.95 9.15
N GLU A 83 5.23 -15.69 8.87
CA GLU A 83 5.14 -14.57 9.80
C GLU A 83 3.73 -13.95 9.84
N GLN A 84 2.78 -14.45 9.03
CA GLN A 84 1.41 -13.93 8.94
C GLN A 84 1.35 -12.41 8.75
N MET A 85 2.16 -11.87 7.83
CA MET A 85 2.25 -10.43 7.53
C MET A 85 1.03 -9.89 6.76
N GLN A 86 -0.17 -10.08 7.33
CA GLN A 86 -1.44 -9.64 6.78
C GLN A 86 -1.77 -8.19 7.15
N PHE A 87 -1.05 -7.62 8.12
CA PHE A 87 -1.32 -6.29 8.62
C PHE A 87 -0.37 -5.28 8.01
N GLY A 88 -0.74 -4.01 8.04
CA GLY A 88 0.15 -2.94 7.61
C GLY A 88 -0.36 -1.57 7.98
N ILE A 89 0.57 -0.63 8.10
CA ILE A 89 0.28 0.77 8.35
C ILE A 89 0.90 1.59 7.23
N GLY A 90 0.10 2.45 6.60
CA GLY A 90 0.52 3.18 5.41
C GLY A 90 0.33 4.68 5.51
N PHE A 91 1.28 5.38 4.91
CA PHE A 91 1.43 6.83 4.99
C PHE A 91 1.50 7.43 3.59
N LYS A 92 1.03 8.67 3.41
CA LYS A 92 1.13 9.36 2.12
C LYS A 92 2.60 9.50 1.70
N LYS A 93 2.90 9.20 0.44
CA LYS A 93 4.29 9.20 -0.08
C LYS A 93 5.00 10.54 0.12
N ASN A 94 4.32 11.65 -0.14
CA ASN A 94 4.89 13.00 0.11
C ASN A 94 5.29 13.22 1.56
N PHE A 95 4.44 12.81 2.50
CA PHE A 95 4.72 12.92 3.92
C PHE A 95 5.99 12.12 4.27
N MET A 96 6.09 10.90 3.77
CA MET A 96 7.25 10.03 3.98
C MET A 96 8.55 10.61 3.41
N VAL A 97 8.50 11.16 2.19
CA VAL A 97 9.66 11.85 1.60
C VAL A 97 10.09 13.05 2.46
N ASN A 98 9.14 13.83 2.96
CA ASN A 98 9.44 14.98 3.84
C ASN A 98 10.05 14.55 5.18
N LYS A 99 9.69 13.37 5.69
CA LYS A 99 10.27 12.76 6.90
C LYS A 99 11.63 12.10 6.67
N GLY A 100 12.16 12.09 5.44
CA GLY A 100 13.48 11.53 5.15
C GLY A 100 13.46 10.08 4.68
N VAL A 101 12.29 9.49 4.44
CA VAL A 101 12.18 8.15 3.84
C VAL A 101 12.58 8.21 2.37
N ARG A 102 13.42 7.27 1.91
CA ARG A 102 13.97 7.26 0.55
C ARG A 102 13.79 5.90 -0.12
N PRO A 103 13.61 5.86 -1.46
CA PRO A 103 13.59 4.58 -2.17
C PRO A 103 14.95 3.90 -2.08
N THR A 104 14.96 2.57 -2.05
CA THR A 104 16.18 1.80 -2.13
C THR A 104 16.83 1.90 -3.50
N ILE A 105 18.13 1.65 -3.55
CA ILE A 105 18.91 1.55 -4.77
C ILE A 105 19.17 0.07 -5.02
N TYR A 106 18.60 -0.45 -6.11
CA TYR A 106 18.80 -1.83 -6.52
C TYR A 106 20.11 -1.94 -7.30
N ILE A 107 21.02 -2.78 -6.83
CA ILE A 107 22.32 -3.03 -7.45
C ILE A 107 22.59 -4.52 -7.51
N ASP A 108 23.31 -4.96 -8.55
CA ASP A 108 23.72 -6.35 -8.69
C ASP A 108 24.62 -6.77 -7.52
N TRP A 109 24.63 -8.08 -7.22
CA TRP A 109 25.38 -8.62 -6.09
C TRP A 109 26.88 -8.27 -6.11
N PRO A 110 27.63 -8.43 -7.23
CA PRO A 110 29.03 -8.01 -7.30
C PRO A 110 29.25 -6.53 -6.95
N THR A 111 28.41 -5.63 -7.48
CA THR A 111 28.50 -4.20 -7.17
C THR A 111 28.19 -3.90 -5.70
N LEU A 112 27.18 -4.56 -5.12
CA LEU A 112 26.86 -4.43 -3.70
C LEU A 112 28.03 -4.85 -2.82
N THR A 113 28.64 -6.01 -3.10
CA THR A 113 29.81 -6.48 -2.35
C THR A 113 30.97 -5.50 -2.42
N ASN A 114 31.24 -4.94 -3.61
CA ASN A 114 32.28 -3.92 -3.77
C ASN A 114 31.97 -2.64 -2.99
N LEU A 115 30.72 -2.17 -3.01
CA LEU A 115 30.29 -0.99 -2.26
C LEU A 115 30.51 -1.18 -0.74
N LEU A 116 30.08 -2.32 -0.19
CA LEU A 116 30.22 -2.63 1.23
C LEU A 116 31.70 -2.82 1.62
N SER A 117 32.50 -3.45 0.75
CA SER A 117 33.95 -3.62 0.98
C SER A 117 34.69 -2.28 0.97
N LEU A 118 34.33 -1.36 0.08
CA LEU A 118 34.90 -0.02 0.02
C LEU A 118 34.59 0.80 1.26
N LYS A 119 33.34 0.72 1.76
CA LYS A 119 32.92 1.34 3.02
C LYS A 119 33.80 0.87 4.19
N ASN A 120 34.07 -0.43 4.25
CA ASN A 120 34.82 -1.04 5.34
C ASN A 120 36.34 -0.90 5.19
N SER A 121 36.84 -0.29 4.11
CA SER A 121 38.27 -0.12 3.89
C SER A 121 38.85 1.02 4.74
N GLU A 122 39.90 0.71 5.50
CA GLU A 122 40.60 1.69 6.36
C GLU A 122 41.07 2.94 5.59
N LYS A 123 41.42 2.78 4.30
CA LYS A 123 41.87 3.88 3.43
C LYS A 123 40.79 4.91 3.10
N MET A 124 39.52 4.57 3.27
CA MET A 124 38.38 5.45 2.96
C MET A 124 37.80 6.14 4.20
N GLN A 125 38.07 5.61 5.40
CA GLN A 125 37.59 6.18 6.67
C GLN A 125 38.19 7.56 6.97
N ASP A 126 39.40 7.86 6.48
CA ASP A 126 40.08 9.16 6.65
C ASP A 126 39.52 10.29 5.76
N LYS A 127 38.59 10.00 4.83
CA LYS A 127 37.98 10.99 3.94
C LYS A 127 36.49 11.16 4.29
N ASN A 128 36.21 11.92 5.35
CA ASN A 128 34.87 12.12 5.93
C ASN A 128 33.74 12.22 4.88
N LYS A 129 33.86 13.07 3.85
CA LYS A 129 32.80 13.23 2.82
C LYS A 129 32.55 11.98 1.96
N VAL A 130 33.58 11.18 1.69
CA VAL A 130 33.47 9.93 0.92
C VAL A 130 32.90 8.83 1.81
N SER A 131 33.35 8.77 3.06
CA SER A 131 32.83 7.84 4.06
C SER A 131 31.33 8.09 4.31
N ASP A 132 30.90 9.33 4.53
CA ASP A 132 29.49 9.71 4.73
C ASP A 132 28.62 9.35 3.52
N LEU A 133 29.12 9.58 2.29
CA LEU A 133 28.40 9.22 1.07
C LEU A 133 28.26 7.71 0.92
N LEU A 134 29.33 6.95 1.16
CA LEU A 134 29.32 5.49 1.10
C LEU A 134 28.40 4.91 2.18
N ASP A 135 28.40 5.51 3.36
CA ASP A 135 27.51 5.13 4.45
C ASP A 135 26.03 5.35 4.06
N HIS A 136 25.70 6.53 3.53
CA HIS A 136 24.36 6.83 3.04
C HIS A 136 23.93 5.89 1.90
N LEU A 137 24.78 5.68 0.90
CA LEU A 137 24.48 4.76 -0.21
C LEU A 137 24.30 3.33 0.28
N SER A 138 25.18 2.87 1.18
CA SER A 138 25.09 1.52 1.75
C SER A 138 23.77 1.30 2.48
N SER A 139 23.27 2.30 3.24
CA SER A 139 22.00 2.20 3.97
C SER A 139 20.78 2.00 3.05
N LEU A 140 20.86 2.52 1.81
CA LEU A 140 19.79 2.43 0.81
C LEU A 140 19.99 1.27 -0.19
N ALA A 141 21.15 0.64 -0.21
CA ALA A 141 21.46 -0.40 -1.18
C ALA A 141 20.68 -1.69 -0.89
N HIS A 142 20.10 -2.27 -1.93
CA HIS A 142 19.38 -3.55 -1.90
C HIS A 142 19.86 -4.42 -3.09
N PRO A 143 20.06 -5.73 -2.90
CA PRO A 143 20.44 -6.61 -4.01
C PRO A 143 19.32 -6.67 -5.05
N LEU A 144 19.66 -6.72 -6.33
CA LEU A 144 18.67 -6.79 -7.41
C LEU A 144 17.85 -8.11 -7.38
N GLY A 145 18.40 -9.18 -6.78
CA GLY A 145 17.71 -10.47 -6.65
C GLY A 145 17.78 -11.34 -7.90
N GLU A 146 18.60 -10.94 -8.88
CA GLU A 146 18.74 -11.49 -10.22
C GLU A 146 19.07 -12.99 -10.28
N ASN A 147 19.61 -13.54 -9.19
CA ASN A 147 20.04 -14.93 -9.08
C ASN A 147 19.01 -15.85 -8.41
N TYR A 148 17.85 -15.33 -7.99
CA TYR A 148 16.82 -16.11 -7.34
C TYR A 148 15.59 -16.23 -8.23
N GLN A 149 15.17 -17.47 -8.49
CA GLN A 149 13.94 -17.78 -9.19
C GLN A 149 12.78 -17.13 -8.42
N ARG A 150 12.24 -16.01 -8.94
CA ARG A 150 11.14 -15.18 -8.38
C ARG A 150 11.53 -14.03 -7.44
N GLN A 151 12.80 -13.79 -7.13
CA GLN A 151 13.19 -12.55 -6.44
C GLN A 151 13.35 -11.45 -7.49
N GLY A 152 12.26 -10.73 -7.75
CA GLY A 152 12.22 -9.82 -8.90
C GLY A 152 10.86 -9.19 -9.09
N PHE A 153 10.12 -8.94 -8.01
CA PHE A 153 8.96 -8.07 -8.08
C PHE A 153 9.42 -6.65 -8.36
N SER A 154 9.70 -6.36 -9.63
CA SER A 154 10.11 -5.04 -10.11
C SER A 154 9.05 -3.96 -9.90
N TRP A 155 7.82 -4.36 -9.56
CA TRP A 155 6.74 -3.47 -9.15
C TRP A 155 6.73 -3.19 -7.63
N GLU A 156 7.28 -4.09 -6.80
CA GLU A 156 7.50 -3.82 -5.37
C GLU A 156 8.75 -2.96 -5.21
N ARG A 157 8.58 -1.73 -4.72
CA ARG A 157 9.71 -0.83 -4.48
C ARG A 157 9.90 -0.69 -2.97
N GLU A 158 11.07 -1.07 -2.48
CA GLU A 158 11.42 -0.88 -1.08
C GLU A 158 11.80 0.59 -0.84
N TRP A 159 11.37 1.10 0.30
CA TRP A 159 11.70 2.41 0.81
C TRP A 159 12.24 2.27 2.23
N ARG A 160 13.26 3.04 2.58
CA ARG A 160 13.94 2.94 3.88
C ARG A 160 13.95 4.27 4.59
N PHE A 161 13.81 4.17 5.90
CA PHE A 161 14.11 5.23 6.85
C PHE A 161 15.26 4.76 7.74
N VAL A 162 16.35 5.51 7.79
CA VAL A 162 17.57 5.15 8.52
C VAL A 162 17.55 5.87 9.86
N ASN A 163 17.41 5.12 10.95
CA ASN A 163 17.33 5.66 12.31
C ASN A 163 17.67 4.58 13.35
N GLU A 164 18.31 4.98 14.44
CA GLU A 164 18.69 4.05 15.51
C GLU A 164 17.51 3.48 16.31
N ILE A 165 16.43 4.25 16.42
CA ILE A 165 15.25 3.95 17.23
C ILE A 165 14.13 3.40 16.33
N GLY A 166 13.69 4.20 15.37
CA GLY A 166 12.49 3.91 14.60
C GLY A 166 11.90 5.12 13.91
N PHE A 167 10.81 4.87 13.19
CA PHE A 167 9.98 5.89 12.57
C PHE A 167 8.79 6.21 13.49
N GLU A 168 8.80 7.41 14.06
CA GLU A 168 7.72 7.95 14.89
C GLU A 168 6.72 8.75 14.04
N PHE A 169 5.44 8.58 14.33
CA PHE A 169 4.34 9.22 13.61
C PHE A 169 3.16 9.49 14.54
N ASN A 170 2.33 10.46 14.17
CA ASN A 170 1.07 10.73 14.84
C ASN A 170 -0.07 9.97 14.14
N TYR A 171 -1.18 9.70 14.83
CA TYR A 171 -2.31 8.99 14.23
C TYR A 171 -2.96 9.73 13.04
N ASP A 172 -2.88 11.06 12.99
CA ASP A 172 -3.33 11.88 11.85
C ASP A 172 -2.45 11.74 10.60
N ASP A 173 -1.22 11.27 10.75
CA ASP A 173 -0.33 10.98 9.63
C ASP A 173 -0.72 9.66 8.91
N ILE A 174 -1.51 8.80 9.56
CA ILE A 174 -1.92 7.50 9.02
C ILE A 174 -2.90 7.75 7.89
N GLY A 175 -2.53 7.28 6.70
CA GLY A 175 -3.38 7.41 5.51
C GLY A 175 -4.14 6.15 5.14
N LEU A 176 -3.64 4.99 5.57
CA LEU A 176 -4.32 3.70 5.42
C LEU A 176 -3.87 2.69 6.47
N ILE A 177 -4.75 1.73 6.74
CA ILE A 177 -4.43 0.52 7.50
C ILE A 177 -4.87 -0.70 6.70
N CYS A 178 -3.93 -1.65 6.60
CA CYS A 178 -4.15 -2.97 6.04
C CYS A 178 -4.45 -3.93 7.19
N CYS A 179 -5.62 -4.56 7.18
CA CYS A 179 -5.99 -5.56 8.17
C CYS A 179 -7.14 -6.46 7.68
N PRO A 180 -7.28 -7.68 8.22
CA PRO A 180 -8.47 -8.49 8.01
C PRO A 180 -9.75 -7.78 8.47
N GLU A 181 -10.88 -8.07 7.81
CA GLU A 181 -12.18 -7.43 8.10
C GLU A 181 -12.57 -7.52 9.58
N SER A 182 -12.28 -8.67 10.22
CA SER A 182 -12.56 -8.95 11.62
C SER A 182 -11.87 -8.01 12.61
N GLU A 183 -10.77 -7.34 12.20
CA GLU A 183 -9.96 -6.49 13.08
C GLU A 183 -10.31 -5.01 12.96
N LYS A 184 -11.05 -4.61 11.91
CA LYS A 184 -11.35 -3.20 11.63
C LYS A 184 -12.07 -2.50 12.80
N ALA A 185 -13.02 -3.18 13.43
CA ALA A 185 -13.80 -2.60 14.53
C ALA A 185 -12.90 -2.24 15.73
N ILE A 186 -11.98 -3.14 16.09
CA ILE A 186 -11.06 -2.94 17.23
C ILE A 186 -10.10 -1.80 16.92
N LEU A 187 -9.52 -1.78 15.71
CA LEU A 187 -8.60 -0.71 15.30
C LEU A 187 -9.28 0.66 15.26
N LYS A 188 -10.55 0.73 14.83
CA LYS A 188 -11.34 1.98 14.91
C LYS A 188 -11.52 2.47 16.34
N VAL A 189 -11.70 1.57 17.31
CA VAL A 189 -11.78 1.95 18.74
C VAL A 189 -10.45 2.52 19.24
N ILE A 190 -9.33 1.90 18.87
CA ILE A 190 -7.98 2.35 19.28
C ILE A 190 -7.65 3.72 18.69
N LEU A 191 -7.99 3.92 17.43
CA LEU A 191 -7.69 5.16 16.69
C LEU A 191 -8.69 6.27 16.98
N GLY A 192 -9.85 5.97 17.58
CA GLY A 192 -10.86 6.97 17.94
C GLY A 192 -11.28 7.82 16.74
N ASP A 193 -11.30 9.15 16.93
CA ASP A 193 -11.72 10.11 15.91
C ASP A 193 -10.83 10.10 14.67
N PHE A 194 -9.54 9.75 14.81
CA PHE A 194 -8.59 9.65 13.70
C PHE A 194 -8.98 8.54 12.70
N ALA A 195 -9.75 7.54 13.12
CA ALA A 195 -10.19 6.46 12.25
C ALA A 195 -11.06 6.91 11.08
N SER A 196 -11.66 8.10 11.16
CA SER A 196 -12.54 8.67 10.12
C SER A 196 -11.78 9.06 8.84
N ASP A 197 -10.51 9.44 8.97
CA ASP A 197 -9.64 9.85 7.86
C ASP A 197 -8.77 8.70 7.31
N ILE A 198 -8.83 7.53 7.94
CA ILE A 198 -8.00 6.36 7.61
C ILE A 198 -8.76 5.40 6.69
N VAL A 199 -8.13 5.05 5.56
CA VAL A 199 -8.66 4.04 4.65
C VAL A 199 -8.31 2.63 5.16
N PHE A 200 -9.31 1.81 5.46
CA PHE A 200 -9.11 0.41 5.86
C PHE A 200 -9.21 -0.52 4.65
N ILE A 201 -8.15 -1.29 4.41
CA ILE A 201 -8.05 -2.22 3.28
C ILE A 201 -7.95 -3.64 3.81
N ASP A 202 -8.84 -4.51 3.31
CA ASP A 202 -8.71 -5.94 3.52
C ASP A 202 -7.65 -6.53 2.59
N THR A 203 -6.57 -7.03 3.19
CA THR A 203 -5.42 -7.65 2.54
C THR A 203 -5.55 -9.16 2.40
N SER A 204 -6.55 -9.79 3.02
CA SER A 204 -6.69 -11.25 3.03
C SER A 204 -7.16 -11.82 1.68
N HIS A 205 -7.85 -11.02 0.86
CA HIS A 205 -8.47 -11.48 -0.40
C HIS A 205 -7.93 -10.82 -1.69
N LYS A 206 -7.09 -9.78 -1.57
CA LYS A 206 -6.67 -8.98 -2.74
C LYS A 206 -5.29 -9.40 -3.26
N TYR A 207 -5.34 -10.36 -4.21
CA TYR A 207 -4.44 -10.62 -5.34
C TYR A 207 -4.18 -12.12 -5.53
N ASN A 208 -5.05 -12.77 -6.30
CA ASN A 208 -4.89 -14.17 -6.73
C ASN A 208 -4.35 -14.31 -8.17
N VAL A 209 -4.61 -13.32 -9.03
CA VAL A 209 -4.41 -13.40 -10.50
C VAL A 209 -2.96 -13.67 -10.92
N HIS A 210 -1.96 -12.99 -10.35
CA HIS A 210 -0.57 -13.17 -10.81
C HIS A 210 0.23 -14.18 -9.97
N SER A 211 -0.16 -14.43 -8.72
CA SER A 211 0.42 -15.54 -7.94
C SER A 211 0.07 -16.89 -8.58
N GLN A 212 -1.13 -17.02 -9.16
CA GLN A 212 -1.55 -18.25 -9.83
C GLN A 212 -0.89 -18.44 -11.20
N LEU A 213 -0.60 -17.38 -11.97
CA LEU A 213 0.23 -17.49 -13.19
C LEU A 213 1.65 -18.00 -12.89
N ILE A 214 2.22 -17.58 -11.76
CA ILE A 214 3.53 -18.04 -11.28
C ILE A 214 3.47 -19.52 -10.86
N ILE A 215 2.39 -19.94 -10.18
CA ILE A 215 2.11 -21.36 -9.85
C ILE A 215 1.88 -22.19 -11.12
N HIS A 216 1.10 -21.70 -12.10
CA HIS A 216 0.83 -22.35 -13.38
C HIS A 216 2.10 -22.65 -14.18
N SER A 217 3.10 -21.76 -14.16
CA SER A 217 4.38 -22.02 -14.83
C SER A 217 5.19 -23.12 -14.15
N GLU A 218 5.14 -23.22 -12.82
CA GLU A 218 5.88 -24.23 -12.05
C GLU A 218 5.28 -25.63 -12.22
N GLU A 219 3.97 -25.75 -12.10
CA GLU A 219 3.27 -27.03 -12.24
C GLU A 219 3.31 -27.53 -13.68
N MET A 220 3.22 -26.64 -14.68
CA MET A 220 3.37 -27.06 -16.08
C MET A 220 4.77 -27.56 -16.42
N ASP A 221 5.82 -26.95 -15.86
CA ASP A 221 7.19 -27.40 -16.08
C ASP A 221 7.48 -28.70 -15.32
N LYS A 222 6.92 -28.89 -14.11
CA LYS A 222 6.98 -30.18 -13.39
C LYS A 222 6.22 -31.29 -14.11
N ILE A 223 4.99 -31.03 -14.57
CA ILE A 223 4.17 -31.99 -15.35
C ILE A 223 4.91 -32.41 -16.62
N LYS A 224 5.50 -31.45 -17.36
CA LYS A 224 6.27 -31.75 -18.58
C LYS A 224 7.52 -32.57 -18.31
N ASN A 225 8.21 -32.33 -17.20
CA ASN A 225 9.46 -33.03 -16.86
C ASN A 225 9.22 -34.39 -16.18
N GLY A 226 8.11 -34.56 -15.46
CA GLY A 226 7.76 -35.80 -14.75
C GLY A 226 7.23 -36.90 -15.66
N LEU A 227 6.49 -36.55 -16.72
CA LEU A 227 5.90 -37.52 -17.66
C LEU A 227 6.93 -38.40 -18.40
N ASP A 228 8.20 -37.99 -18.48
CA ASP A 228 9.26 -38.75 -19.16
C ASP A 228 9.96 -39.79 -18.25
N LEU A 229 9.64 -39.87 -16.95
CA LEU A 229 10.45 -40.63 -15.97
C LEU A 229 9.68 -41.58 -15.01
N LEU A 230 8.35 -41.67 -15.04
CA LEU A 230 7.57 -42.36 -14.00
C LEU A 230 7.34 -43.87 -14.28
N GLU A 231 7.53 -44.72 -13.27
CA GLU A 231 7.03 -46.12 -13.21
C GLU A 231 5.61 -46.17 -12.60
N ASP A 232 4.86 -47.28 -12.81
CA ASP A 232 3.43 -47.42 -12.49
C ASP A 232 3.03 -47.09 -11.03
N GLU A 233 3.93 -47.21 -10.05
CA GLU A 233 3.68 -46.88 -8.63
C GLU A 233 3.75 -45.38 -8.29
N GLU A 234 4.27 -44.54 -9.19
CA GLU A 234 4.38 -43.07 -8.99
C GLU A 234 3.22 -42.29 -9.64
N ILE A 235 2.35 -42.99 -10.38
CA ILE A 235 1.20 -42.42 -11.10
C ILE A 235 0.11 -41.95 -10.12
N ASP A 236 -0.16 -42.70 -9.06
CA ASP A 236 -1.22 -42.35 -8.10
C ASP A 236 -0.89 -41.05 -7.34
N GLY A 237 0.38 -40.87 -6.93
CA GLY A 237 0.83 -39.61 -6.33
C GLY A 237 0.80 -38.43 -7.31
N PHE A 238 1.13 -38.67 -8.59
CA PHE A 238 0.99 -37.67 -9.64
C PHE A 238 -0.47 -37.28 -9.89
N LEU A 239 -1.41 -38.23 -9.82
CA LEU A 239 -2.85 -37.96 -9.96
C LEU A 239 -3.40 -37.16 -8.77
N GLU A 240 -2.93 -37.42 -7.55
CA GLU A 240 -3.27 -36.62 -6.37
C GLU A 240 -2.79 -35.16 -6.51
N ASP A 241 -1.54 -34.95 -6.93
CA ASP A 241 -0.99 -33.60 -7.22
C ASP A 241 -1.79 -32.90 -8.35
N PHE A 242 -2.24 -33.66 -9.34
CA PHE A 242 -3.04 -33.16 -10.46
C PHE A 242 -4.46 -32.77 -10.04
N ASP A 243 -5.09 -33.54 -9.15
CA ASP A 243 -6.39 -33.22 -8.57
C ASP A 243 -6.30 -31.97 -7.67
N GLU A 244 -5.23 -31.82 -6.89
CA GLU A 244 -4.95 -30.59 -6.13
C GLU A 244 -4.80 -29.38 -7.08
N TYR A 245 -4.12 -29.55 -8.21
CA TYR A 245 -4.01 -28.51 -9.24
C TYR A 245 -5.36 -28.14 -9.87
N ILE A 246 -6.24 -29.12 -10.11
CA ILE A 246 -7.61 -28.87 -10.57
C ILE A 246 -8.41 -28.09 -9.51
N GLU A 247 -8.26 -28.42 -8.24
CA GLU A 247 -8.92 -27.69 -7.14
C GLU A 247 -8.46 -26.22 -7.10
N GLN A 248 -7.15 -25.97 -7.22
CA GLN A 248 -6.59 -24.62 -7.31
C GLN A 248 -7.12 -23.83 -8.52
N LEU A 249 -7.32 -24.48 -9.68
CA LEU A 249 -7.93 -23.88 -10.86
C LEU A 249 -9.40 -23.53 -10.64
N ASN A 250 -10.15 -24.35 -9.90
CA ASN A 250 -11.53 -24.07 -9.54
C ASN A 250 -11.63 -22.89 -8.57
N GLU A 251 -10.78 -22.82 -7.55
CA GLU A 251 -10.68 -21.65 -6.66
C GLU A 251 -10.37 -20.37 -7.44
N TYR A 252 -9.47 -20.46 -8.45
CA TYR A 252 -9.18 -19.32 -9.32
C TYR A 252 -10.39 -18.86 -10.11
N LYS A 253 -11.15 -19.81 -10.67
CA LYS A 253 -12.39 -19.51 -11.38
C LYS A 253 -13.40 -18.81 -10.47
N GLU A 254 -13.63 -19.31 -9.27
CA GLU A 254 -14.54 -18.67 -8.29
C GLU A 254 -14.11 -17.25 -7.95
N TYR A 255 -12.80 -17.02 -7.84
CA TYR A 255 -12.26 -15.69 -7.64
C TYR A 255 -12.44 -14.75 -8.85
N LEU A 256 -12.26 -15.24 -10.08
CA LEU A 256 -12.54 -14.42 -11.28
C LEU A 256 -14.03 -14.04 -11.36
N VAL A 257 -14.91 -14.93 -10.89
CA VAL A 257 -16.33 -14.63 -10.74
C VAL A 257 -16.54 -13.50 -9.72
N SER A 258 -15.92 -13.58 -8.54
CA SER A 258 -16.06 -12.53 -7.52
C SER A 258 -15.49 -11.17 -7.99
N LEU A 259 -14.41 -11.15 -8.76
CA LEU A 259 -13.91 -9.91 -9.38
C LEU A 259 -14.90 -9.31 -10.39
N THR A 260 -15.63 -10.15 -11.11
CA THR A 260 -16.65 -9.68 -12.05
C THR A 260 -17.85 -9.07 -11.30
N GLU A 261 -18.21 -9.67 -10.16
CA GLU A 261 -19.21 -9.11 -9.25
C GLU A 261 -18.75 -7.78 -8.64
N ASP A 262 -17.48 -7.69 -8.22
CA ASP A 262 -16.87 -6.45 -7.73
C ASP A 262 -16.87 -5.35 -8.79
N ILE A 263 -16.53 -5.67 -10.05
CA ILE A 263 -16.63 -4.72 -11.18
C ILE A 263 -18.06 -4.21 -11.31
N SER A 264 -19.04 -5.11 -11.30
CA SER A 264 -20.46 -4.73 -11.42
C SER A 264 -20.91 -3.84 -10.26
N SER A 265 -20.44 -4.13 -9.04
CA SER A 265 -20.69 -3.31 -7.84
C SER A 265 -20.05 -1.93 -7.95
N LEU A 266 -18.81 -1.85 -8.42
CA LEU A 266 -18.09 -0.59 -8.63
C LEU A 266 -18.74 0.24 -9.73
N GLU A 267 -19.18 -0.36 -10.84
CA GLU A 267 -19.92 0.32 -11.90
C GLU A 267 -21.21 0.94 -11.35
N LYS A 268 -21.93 0.21 -10.49
CA LYS A 268 -23.12 0.72 -9.81
C LYS A 268 -22.79 1.89 -8.90
N GLN A 269 -21.76 1.79 -8.05
CA GLN A 269 -21.33 2.88 -7.17
C GLN A 269 -20.89 4.11 -7.97
N ILE A 270 -20.17 3.91 -9.07
CA ILE A 270 -19.77 5.00 -9.98
C ILE A 270 -21.01 5.72 -10.51
N GLU A 271 -22.05 4.98 -10.90
CA GLU A 271 -23.29 5.58 -11.38
C GLU A 271 -24.04 6.32 -10.27
N GLU A 272 -24.17 5.73 -9.08
CA GLU A 272 -24.72 6.40 -7.90
C GLU A 272 -23.96 7.71 -7.56
N PHE A 273 -22.63 7.70 -7.65
CA PHE A 273 -21.82 8.91 -7.44
C PHE A 273 -21.99 9.95 -8.55
N LYS A 274 -22.20 9.54 -9.81
CA LYS A 274 -22.53 10.48 -10.89
C LYS A 274 -23.89 11.11 -10.66
N GLU A 275 -24.90 10.33 -10.28
CA GLU A 275 -26.23 10.82 -9.93
C GLU A 275 -26.14 11.79 -8.76
N TRP A 276 -25.42 11.43 -7.70
CA TRP A 276 -25.22 12.28 -6.54
C TRP A 276 -24.48 13.57 -6.89
N ARG A 277 -23.48 13.52 -7.78
CA ARG A 277 -22.80 14.72 -8.28
C ARG A 277 -23.75 15.64 -9.05
N VAL A 278 -24.66 15.08 -9.85
CA VAL A 278 -25.69 15.85 -10.56
C VAL A 278 -26.67 16.45 -9.56
N ASP A 279 -27.13 15.68 -8.59
CA ASP A 279 -28.03 16.10 -7.53
C ASP A 279 -27.44 17.24 -6.69
N ILE A 280 -26.19 17.10 -6.22
CA ILE A 280 -25.48 18.16 -5.52
C ILE A 280 -25.43 19.41 -6.37
N LYS A 281 -25.01 19.30 -7.63
CA LYS A 281 -24.89 20.48 -8.49
C LYS A 281 -26.25 21.17 -8.72
N ALA A 282 -27.34 20.41 -8.83
CA ALA A 282 -28.68 20.95 -8.97
C ALA A 282 -29.23 21.57 -7.68
N ASN A 283 -28.80 21.05 -6.53
CA ASN A 283 -29.27 21.41 -5.21
C ASN A 283 -28.27 22.21 -4.38
N THR A 284 -27.21 22.75 -4.99
CA THR A 284 -26.28 23.70 -4.35
C THR A 284 -26.61 25.12 -4.80
N ALA A 285 -26.91 26.00 -3.84
CA ALA A 285 -27.20 27.41 -4.12
C ALA A 285 -25.97 28.09 -4.73
N GLU A 286 -26.16 28.80 -5.86
CA GLU A 286 -25.06 29.42 -6.62
C GLU A 286 -24.27 30.45 -5.80
N TYR A 287 -24.95 31.16 -4.90
CA TYR A 287 -24.35 32.26 -4.15
C TYR A 287 -23.64 31.82 -2.86
N CYS A 288 -24.27 30.99 -2.04
CA CYS A 288 -23.72 30.62 -0.73
C CYS A 288 -23.06 29.22 -0.70
N GLY A 289 -23.16 28.43 -1.78
CA GLY A 289 -22.56 27.10 -1.86
C GLY A 289 -23.19 26.04 -0.95
N HIS A 290 -24.31 26.33 -0.30
CA HIS A 290 -25.00 25.35 0.55
C HIS A 290 -25.83 24.38 -0.28
N TYR A 291 -25.70 23.09 0.02
CA TYR A 291 -26.59 22.04 -0.48
C TYR A 291 -27.93 22.06 0.27
N SER A 292 -29.03 22.05 -0.47
CA SER A 292 -30.40 21.95 0.07
C SER A 292 -31.32 21.33 -0.98
N GLN A 293 -32.07 20.30 -0.61
CA GLN A 293 -33.10 19.72 -1.50
C GLN A 293 -34.33 20.63 -1.69
N THR A 294 -34.37 21.78 -1.01
CA THR A 294 -35.48 22.73 -1.03
C THR A 294 -35.03 24.11 -1.50
N LEU A 295 -34.10 24.18 -2.46
CA LEU A 295 -33.72 25.45 -3.06
C LEU A 295 -34.95 26.15 -3.66
N ILE A 296 -35.00 27.47 -3.47
CA ILE A 296 -36.05 28.31 -4.01
C ILE A 296 -35.50 28.94 -5.28
N ASN A 297 -36.17 28.72 -6.42
CA ASN A 297 -35.78 29.32 -7.68
C ASN A 297 -36.48 30.67 -7.82
N HIS A 298 -35.70 31.76 -7.80
CA HIS A 298 -36.20 33.12 -7.91
C HIS A 298 -35.82 33.74 -9.26
N HIS A 299 -36.82 34.25 -9.97
CA HIS A 299 -36.68 34.77 -11.34
C HIS A 299 -35.59 35.86 -11.53
N LEU A 300 -35.26 36.62 -10.48
CA LEU A 300 -34.21 37.66 -10.51
C LEU A 300 -32.86 37.22 -9.94
N PHE A 301 -32.82 36.13 -9.15
CA PHE A 301 -31.66 35.82 -8.28
C PHE A 301 -31.13 34.39 -8.42
N GLY A 302 -31.73 33.58 -9.30
CA GLY A 302 -31.35 32.17 -9.45
C GLY A 302 -31.80 31.32 -8.26
N THR A 303 -31.03 30.30 -7.91
CA THR A 303 -31.33 29.40 -6.80
C THR A 303 -30.84 29.94 -5.45
N VAL A 304 -31.78 30.13 -4.52
CA VAL A 304 -31.53 30.70 -3.18
C VAL A 304 -31.71 29.64 -2.10
N CYS A 305 -30.80 29.60 -1.13
CA CYS A 305 -30.88 28.69 0.02
C CYS A 305 -31.89 29.23 1.06
N PRO A 306 -32.92 28.46 1.44
CA PRO A 306 -33.92 28.91 2.42
C PRO A 306 -33.40 29.02 3.85
N ASN A 307 -32.28 28.36 4.15
CA ASN A 307 -31.74 28.22 5.50
C ASN A 307 -30.52 29.11 5.78
N CYS A 308 -30.02 29.86 4.78
CA CYS A 308 -28.90 30.77 5.01
C CYS A 308 -29.39 32.22 5.04
N TYR A 309 -29.04 32.91 6.13
CA TYR A 309 -29.35 34.33 6.33
C TYR A 309 -28.71 35.19 5.23
N ASP A 310 -27.50 34.84 4.81
CA ASP A 310 -26.74 35.56 3.78
C ASP A 310 -27.37 35.48 2.38
N GLY A 311 -28.04 34.36 2.04
CA GLY A 311 -28.68 34.18 0.73
C GLY A 311 -30.00 34.94 0.62
N LEU A 312 -30.78 34.94 1.69
CA LEU A 312 -32.00 35.75 1.80
C LEU A 312 -31.67 37.24 1.87
N GLN A 313 -30.62 37.62 2.61
CA GLN A 313 -30.18 39.00 2.72
C GLN A 313 -29.58 39.52 1.41
N TYR A 314 -28.77 38.72 0.71
CA TYR A 314 -28.29 39.07 -0.63
C TYR A 314 -29.44 39.27 -1.63
N ALA A 315 -30.42 38.36 -1.64
CA ALA A 315 -31.61 38.51 -2.49
C ALA A 315 -32.40 39.79 -2.15
N TYR A 316 -32.52 40.13 -0.86
CA TYR A 316 -33.19 41.33 -0.39
C TYR A 316 -32.42 42.61 -0.76
N GLU A 317 -31.11 42.67 -0.50
CA GLU A 317 -30.25 43.83 -0.80
C GLU A 317 -30.22 44.16 -2.29
N LYS A 318 -30.25 43.13 -3.15
CA LYS A 318 -30.28 43.33 -4.60
C LYS A 318 -31.66 43.76 -5.10
N PHE A 319 -32.75 43.23 -4.53
CA PHE A 319 -34.11 43.66 -4.85
C PHE A 319 -34.33 45.15 -4.55
N VAL A 320 -33.82 45.62 -3.40
CA VAL A 320 -33.91 47.02 -2.97
C VAL A 320 -33.04 47.97 -3.83
N GLN A 321 -32.06 47.46 -4.57
CA GLN A 321 -31.23 48.27 -5.47
C GLN A 321 -31.79 48.41 -6.90
N GLU A 322 -32.76 47.58 -7.30
CA GLU A 322 -33.35 47.59 -8.65
C GLU A 322 -34.74 48.30 -8.70
N ASP A 323 -35.35 48.63 -7.55
CA ASP A 323 -36.58 49.45 -7.38
C ASP A 323 -36.26 50.92 -7.03
#